data_AF-A0A1D2R9S9-F1
#
_entry.id   AF-A0A1D2R9S9-F1
#
_cell.length_a   1.000
_cell.length_b   1.000
_cell.length_c   1.000
_cell.angle_alpha   90.00
_cell.angle_beta   90.00
_cell.angle_gamma   90.00
#
_symmetry.space_group_name_H-M   'P 1'
#
loop_
_entity.id
_entity.type
_entity.pdbx_description
1 polymer ?
#
loop_
_entity_poly.entity_id
_entity_poly.type
_entity_poly.pdbx_seq_one_letter_code
_entity_poly.pdbx_strand_id
1 'polypeptide(L)'
;MTIDVSKWPFGVNQDNQVDFDEADKSLAMAVKAKDPTLKLCMGCGTCSAGCTAGALTDFNIRQMFLLLNRGRNDEVAEKINNCMLCGKCILGCPRGVNTRNVILTIREVLEK
;
A
#
# COMPACT_ATOMS: atom_id res chain seq x y z
N MET A 1 19.29 26.55 -23.67
CA MET A 1 19.51 25.11 -23.88
C MET A 1 19.70 24.49 -22.51
N THR A 2 18.61 24.11 -21.84
CA THR A 2 18.64 23.50 -20.50
C THR A 2 18.89 22.01 -20.66
N ILE A 3 19.97 21.51 -20.07
CA ILE A 3 20.28 20.08 -20.04
C ILE A 3 19.23 19.42 -19.14
N ASP A 4 18.44 18.52 -19.72
CA ASP A 4 17.52 17.68 -18.97
C ASP A 4 18.33 16.67 -18.15
N VAL A 5 18.47 16.96 -16.86
CA VAL A 5 19.25 16.17 -15.89
C VAL A 5 18.71 14.74 -15.78
N SER A 6 17.43 14.51 -16.11
CA SER A 6 16.79 13.20 -16.06
C SER A 6 17.24 12.26 -17.18
N LYS A 7 17.73 12.79 -18.31
CA LYS A 7 18.21 12.02 -19.47
C LYS A 7 19.73 11.88 -19.51
N TRP A 8 20.43 12.39 -18.48
CA TRP A 8 21.89 12.35 -18.37
C TRP A 8 22.36 10.96 -17.88
N PRO A 9 23.43 10.38 -18.46
CA PRO A 9 23.92 9.05 -18.08
C PRO A 9 24.38 8.92 -16.62
N PHE A 10 24.68 10.05 -15.97
CA PHE A 10 25.02 10.17 -14.55
C PHE A 10 24.03 11.08 -13.80
N GLY A 11 22.82 11.25 -14.36
CA GLY A 11 21.79 12.11 -13.79
C GLY A 11 21.39 11.61 -12.41
N VAL A 12 21.07 12.54 -11.51
CA VAL A 12 20.52 12.18 -10.20
C VAL A 12 19.16 11.54 -10.45
N ASN A 13 18.98 10.29 -10.00
CA ASN A 13 17.68 9.63 -10.08
C ASN A 13 16.67 10.42 -9.24
N GLN A 14 15.42 10.49 -9.67
CA GLN A 14 14.41 11.18 -8.89
C GLN A 14 14.18 10.40 -7.59
N ASP A 15 14.51 11.04 -6.46
CA ASP A 15 14.36 10.43 -5.16
C ASP A 15 12.88 10.18 -4.86
N ASN A 16 12.55 8.97 -4.39
CA ASN A 16 11.19 8.65 -3.92
C ASN A 16 10.99 9.14 -2.47
N GLN A 17 11.42 10.37 -2.22
CA GLN A 17 11.34 11.03 -0.93
C GLN A 17 9.88 11.38 -0.65
N VAL A 18 9.42 11.05 0.56
CA VAL A 18 8.09 11.45 1.03
C VAL A 18 8.25 12.75 1.78
N ASP A 19 7.56 13.78 1.34
CA ASP A 19 7.37 14.99 2.14
C ASP A 19 6.43 14.65 3.30
N PHE A 20 6.94 14.73 4.53
CA PHE A 20 6.18 14.35 5.72
C PHE A 20 5.22 15.44 6.19
N ASP A 21 5.44 16.69 5.79
CA ASP A 21 4.60 17.82 6.15
C ASP A 21 3.36 17.87 5.25
N GLU A 22 3.51 17.49 3.98
CA GLU A 22 2.39 17.40 3.02
C GLU A 22 1.62 16.07 3.07
N ALA A 23 2.26 14.97 3.48
CA ALA A 23 1.65 13.65 3.43
C ALA A 23 0.53 13.46 4.48
N ASP A 24 -0.71 13.35 3.99
CA ASP A 24 -1.87 13.07 4.86
C ASP A 24 -1.92 11.60 5.32
N LYS A 25 -1.56 11.39 6.60
CA LYS A 25 -1.59 10.07 7.27
C LYS A 25 -2.92 9.80 8.00
N SER A 26 -3.92 10.68 7.90
CA SER A 26 -5.22 10.54 8.56
C SER A 26 -5.87 9.18 8.26
N LEU A 27 -5.86 8.77 7.00
CA LEU A 27 -6.42 7.51 6.52
C LEU A 27 -5.70 6.31 7.15
N ALA A 28 -4.36 6.35 7.21
CA ALA A 28 -3.57 5.30 7.85
C ALA A 28 -3.85 5.21 9.36
N MET A 29 -4.08 6.34 10.04
CA MET A 29 -4.45 6.33 11.45
C MET A 29 -5.85 5.77 11.67
N ALA A 30 -6.82 6.17 10.84
CA ALA A 30 -8.20 5.67 10.90
C ALA A 30 -8.27 4.16 10.70
N VAL A 31 -7.56 3.63 9.70
CA VAL A 31 -7.50 2.19 9.43
C VAL A 31 -6.84 1.44 10.59
N LYS A 32 -5.74 1.96 11.15
CA LYS A 32 -5.07 1.36 12.32
C LYS A 32 -5.88 1.43 13.61
N ALA A 33 -6.79 2.40 13.74
CA ALA A 33 -7.68 2.51 14.87
C ALA A 33 -8.79 1.45 14.80
N LYS A 34 -9.35 1.22 13.60
CA LYS A 34 -10.35 0.17 13.36
C LYS A 34 -9.76 -1.24 13.37
N ASP A 35 -8.64 -1.45 12.70
CA ASP A 35 -7.94 -2.74 12.64
C ASP A 35 -6.51 -2.61 13.19
N PRO A 36 -6.29 -2.88 14.49
CA PRO A 36 -4.98 -2.77 15.10
C PRO A 36 -4.00 -3.84 14.59
N THR A 37 -4.48 -4.91 13.94
CA THR A 37 -3.60 -5.98 13.43
C THR A 37 -2.66 -5.47 12.35
N LEU A 38 -3.03 -4.39 11.63
CA LEU A 38 -2.16 -3.75 10.64
C LEU A 38 -0.85 -3.25 11.25
N LYS A 39 -0.83 -2.89 12.54
CA LYS A 39 0.39 -2.45 13.25
C LYS A 39 1.43 -3.57 13.38
N LEU A 40 1.02 -4.83 13.26
CA LEU A 40 1.92 -5.99 13.32
C LEU A 40 2.61 -6.27 11.97
N CYS A 41 2.16 -5.63 10.89
CA CYS A 41 2.73 -5.83 9.56
C CYS A 41 4.19 -5.38 9.51
N MET A 42 5.07 -6.31 9.16
CA MET A 42 6.51 -6.08 9.00
C MET A 42 6.95 -5.96 7.53
N GLY A 43 6.00 -5.91 6.59
CA GLY A 43 6.31 -5.74 5.17
C GLY A 43 6.99 -6.93 4.50
N CYS A 44 6.83 -8.16 5.00
CA CYS A 44 7.51 -9.35 4.46
C CYS A 44 7.10 -9.74 3.03
N GLY A 45 5.88 -9.39 2.58
CA GLY A 45 5.41 -9.66 1.22
C GLY A 45 4.75 -11.01 0.96
N THR A 46 4.60 -11.88 1.97
CA THR A 46 3.93 -13.19 1.80
C THR A 46 2.49 -13.05 1.28
N CYS A 47 1.78 -12.00 1.71
CA CYS A 47 0.44 -11.70 1.23
C CYS A 47 0.41 -11.38 -0.28
N SER A 48 1.42 -10.67 -0.80
CA SER A 48 1.52 -10.35 -2.22
C SER A 48 1.87 -11.58 -3.04
N ALA A 49 2.76 -12.44 -2.54
CA ALA A 49 3.13 -13.69 -3.23
C ALA A 49 1.94 -14.65 -3.38
N GLY A 50 1.05 -14.72 -2.37
CA GLY A 50 -0.16 -15.55 -2.42
C GLY A 50 -1.35 -14.91 -3.13
N CYS A 51 -1.22 -13.69 -3.65
CA CYS A 51 -2.33 -12.94 -4.22
C CYS A 51 -2.60 -13.35 -5.67
N THR A 52 -3.79 -13.88 -5.94
CA THR A 52 -4.21 -14.20 -7.32
C THR A 52 -4.44 -12.95 -8.16
N ALA A 53 -4.94 -11.87 -7.55
CA ALA A 53 -5.11 -10.59 -8.25
C ALA A 53 -3.76 -9.99 -8.65
N GLY A 54 -2.74 -10.13 -7.81
CA GLY A 54 -1.38 -9.65 -8.13
C GLY A 54 -0.68 -10.44 -9.24
N ALA A 55 -1.15 -11.64 -9.55
CA ALA A 55 -0.65 -12.40 -10.70
C ALA A 55 -1.26 -11.94 -12.03
N LEU A 56 -2.46 -11.33 -12.00
CA LEU A 56 -3.22 -10.90 -13.17
C LEU A 56 -3.15 -9.38 -13.41
N THR A 57 -2.83 -8.61 -12.38
CA THR A 57 -2.85 -7.13 -12.36
C THR A 57 -1.68 -6.60 -11.55
N ASP A 58 -1.38 -5.29 -11.65
CA ASP A 58 -0.37 -4.60 -10.82
C ASP A 58 -0.87 -4.33 -9.37
N PHE A 59 -1.42 -5.36 -8.74
CA PHE A 59 -1.95 -5.30 -7.38
C PHE A 59 -0.98 -5.96 -6.40
N ASN A 60 -0.40 -5.14 -5.52
CA ASN A 60 0.55 -5.59 -4.52
C ASN A 60 0.12 -5.14 -3.11
N ILE A 61 -0.31 -6.09 -2.29
CA ILE A 61 -0.82 -5.83 -0.92
C ILE A 61 0.26 -5.20 -0.04
N ARG A 62 1.50 -5.70 -0.11
CA ARG A 62 2.64 -5.12 0.61
C ARG A 62 2.89 -3.67 0.20
N GLN A 63 2.89 -3.39 -1.11
CA GLN A 63 3.07 -2.03 -1.61
C GLN A 63 1.92 -1.12 -1.18
N MET A 64 0.69 -1.60 -1.24
CA MET A 64 -0.49 -0.86 -0.77
C MET A 64 -0.37 -0.48 0.71
N PHE A 65 0.09 -1.39 1.58
CA PHE A 65 0.36 -1.05 2.98
C PHE A 65 1.51 -0.05 3.16
N LEU A 66 2.51 -0.08 2.29
CA LEU A 66 3.58 0.92 2.29
C LEU A 66 3.04 2.30 1.89
N LEU A 67 2.27 2.38 0.80
CA LEU A 67 1.65 3.61 0.29
C LEU A 67 0.70 4.23 1.31
N LEU A 68 -0.12 3.38 1.95
CA LEU A 68 -0.98 3.75 3.06
C LEU A 68 -0.18 4.42 4.19
N ASN A 69 0.91 3.79 4.64
CA ASN A 69 1.74 4.37 5.70
C ASN A 69 2.50 5.64 5.28
N ARG A 70 2.73 5.82 3.97
CA ARG A 70 3.35 7.03 3.40
C ARG A 70 2.36 8.17 3.16
N GLY A 71 1.06 7.95 3.36
CA GLY A 71 0.02 8.97 3.09
C GLY A 71 -0.26 9.21 1.61
N ARG A 72 0.12 8.27 0.72
CA ARG A 72 -0.19 8.34 -0.72
C ARG A 72 -1.58 7.77 -0.98
N ASN A 73 -2.61 8.47 -0.50
CA ASN A 73 -3.98 7.96 -0.44
C ASN A 73 -4.61 7.74 -1.82
N ASP A 74 -4.28 8.58 -2.82
CA ASP A 74 -4.80 8.46 -4.19
C ASP A 74 -4.39 7.14 -4.84
N GLU A 75 -3.12 6.77 -4.73
CA GLU A 75 -2.61 5.49 -5.27
C GLU A 75 -3.24 4.28 -4.56
N VAL A 76 -3.55 4.42 -3.27
CA VAL A 76 -4.22 3.37 -2.50
C VAL A 76 -5.65 3.18 -3.02
N ALA A 77 -6.38 4.28 -3.27
CA ALA A 77 -7.76 4.24 -3.77
C ALA A 77 -7.85 3.63 -5.17
N GLU A 78 -6.89 3.90 -6.05
CA GLU A 78 -6.83 3.28 -7.37
C GLU A 78 -6.58 1.77 -7.27
N LYS A 79 -5.55 1.37 -6.50
CA LYS A 79 -5.13 -0.03 -6.42
C LYS A 79 -6.10 -0.91 -5.65
N ILE A 80 -6.87 -0.38 -4.69
CA ILE A 80 -7.71 -1.21 -3.81
C ILE A 80 -8.87 -1.89 -4.53
N ASN A 81 -9.32 -1.34 -5.65
CA ASN A 81 -10.41 -1.89 -6.47
C ASN A 81 -10.04 -3.23 -7.10
N ASN A 82 -8.75 -3.49 -7.30
CA ASN A 82 -8.24 -4.74 -7.87
C ASN A 82 -8.34 -5.94 -6.89
N CYS A 83 -8.63 -5.70 -5.61
CA CYS A 83 -8.77 -6.79 -4.65
C CYS A 83 -10.09 -7.57 -4.85
N MET A 84 -9.97 -8.87 -5.13
CA MET A 84 -11.10 -9.82 -5.23
C MET A 84 -11.58 -10.40 -3.89
N LEU A 85 -11.05 -9.94 -2.75
CA LEU A 85 -11.46 -10.37 -1.40
C LEU A 85 -11.41 -11.89 -1.11
N CYS A 86 -10.56 -12.63 -1.82
CA CYS A 86 -10.44 -14.10 -1.71
C CYS A 86 -9.89 -14.63 -0.36
N GLY A 87 -9.27 -13.78 0.46
CA GLY A 87 -8.80 -14.14 1.82
C GLY A 87 -7.52 -14.97 1.91
N LYS A 88 -6.91 -15.38 0.79
CA LYS A 88 -5.64 -16.16 0.79
C LYS A 88 -4.49 -15.49 1.54
N CYS A 89 -4.47 -14.16 1.52
CA CYS A 89 -3.47 -13.33 2.18
C CYS A 89 -3.43 -13.46 3.71
N ILE A 90 -4.51 -13.93 4.36
CA ILE A 90 -4.54 -14.20 5.81
C ILE A 90 -3.75 -15.47 6.13
N LEU A 91 -3.96 -16.53 5.35
CA LEU A 91 -3.40 -17.85 5.61
C LEU A 91 -1.86 -17.86 5.56
N GLY A 92 -1.27 -17.02 4.71
CA GLY A 92 0.17 -16.90 4.58
C GLY A 92 0.84 -15.91 5.54
N CYS A 93 0.10 -15.17 6.36
CA CYS A 93 0.70 -14.10 7.17
C CYS A 93 1.41 -14.66 8.42
N PRO A 94 2.75 -14.55 8.56
CA PRO A 94 3.45 -15.07 9.74
C PRO A 94 3.15 -14.29 11.02
N ARG A 95 2.64 -13.05 10.90
CA ARG A 95 2.30 -12.17 12.03
C ARG A 95 0.82 -12.17 12.38
N GLY A 96 0.00 -12.95 11.66
CA GLY A 96 -1.45 -13.01 11.89
C GLY A 96 -2.22 -11.72 11.55
N VAL A 97 -1.71 -10.90 10.62
CA VAL A 97 -2.41 -9.69 10.17
C VAL A 97 -3.68 -10.08 9.41
N ASN A 98 -4.83 -9.52 9.79
CA ASN A 98 -6.09 -9.78 9.11
C ASN A 98 -6.21 -8.93 7.83
N THR A 99 -5.35 -9.21 6.87
CA THR A 99 -5.18 -8.41 5.64
C THR A 99 -6.46 -8.23 4.82
N ARG A 100 -7.37 -9.22 4.83
CA ARG A 100 -8.70 -9.09 4.18
C ARG A 100 -9.54 -8.02 4.87
N ASN A 101 -9.60 -8.05 6.20
CA ASN A 101 -10.37 -7.08 6.98
C ASN A 101 -9.78 -5.67 6.86
N VAL A 102 -8.45 -5.55 6.82
CA VAL A 102 -7.78 -4.27 6.56
C VAL A 102 -8.23 -3.68 5.21
N ILE A 103 -8.29 -4.48 4.14
CA ILE A 103 -8.73 -4.01 2.82
C ILE A 103 -10.19 -3.52 2.86
N LEU A 104 -11.08 -4.27 3.52
CA LEU A 104 -12.48 -3.84 3.70
C LEU A 104 -12.58 -2.54 4.49
N THR A 105 -11.78 -2.42 5.55
CA THR A 105 -11.72 -1.23 6.40
C THR A 105 -11.25 -0.01 5.60
N ILE A 106 -10.24 -0.17 4.73
CA ILE A 106 -9.77 0.92 3.88
C ILE A 106 -10.87 1.35 2.90
N ARG A 107 -11.60 0.40 2.28
CA ARG A 107 -12.74 0.74 1.41
C ARG A 107 -13.82 1.53 2.15
N GLU A 108 -14.20 1.09 3.35
CA GLU A 108 -15.20 1.76 4.18
C GLU A 108 -14.76 3.18 4.63
N VAL A 109 -13.45 3.41 4.78
CA VAL A 109 -12.90 4.73 5.12
C VAL A 109 -12.79 5.64 3.87
N LEU A 110 -12.59 5.07 2.68
CA LEU A 110 -12.53 5.81 1.41
C LEU A 110 -13.91 6.18 0.86
N GLU A 111 -14.94 5.36 1.12
CA GLU A 111 -16.32 5.61 0.68
C GLU A 111 -17.09 6.59 1.60
N LYS A 112 -16.49 6.99 2.73
CA LYS A 112 -17.01 7.98 3.67
C LYS A 112 -16.49 9.37 3.36
#